data_AF-A0A0M8MS72-F1
#
_entry.id   AF-A0A0M8MS72-F1
#
_cell.length_a   1.000
_cell.length_b   1.000
_cell.length_c   1.000
_cell.angle_alpha   90.00
_cell.angle_beta   90.00
_cell.angle_gamma   90.00
#
_symmetry.space_group_name_H-M   'P 1'
#
loop_
_entity.id
_entity.type
_entity.pdbx_description
1 polymer ?
#
loop_
_entity_poly.entity_id
_entity_poly.type
_entity_poly.pdbx_seq_one_letter_code
_entity_poly.pdbx_strand_id
1 'polypeptide(L)'
;MHFGMTGWVHIQGERTAYTSYYNRAKDSPEEWPPRFWKFHLSTTCSPPIHAAFVDSRRFGRVRLVHCPGDKIRLHSPLVENGPDPLVDGDRFTEEYLGAWMRKKRVPVKALLLDQAVISGIGNWVADETLYQARLHPEQYSNTFSDEQISRLHRTIVSVCQTAVDKLAESDEFPDHWLFKHRHSTHKAEANQV
;
A
#
# COMPACT_ATOMS: atom_id res chain seq x y z
N MET A 1 11.16 2.74 7.67
CA MET A 1 10.38 4.00 7.76
C MET A 1 8.91 3.64 7.68
N HIS A 2 8.03 4.30 8.44
CA HIS A 2 6.57 4.15 8.29
C HIS A 2 6.03 5.38 7.55
N PHE A 3 5.36 5.15 6.42
CA PHE A 3 5.02 6.23 5.48
C PHE A 3 3.81 7.04 5.95
N GLY A 4 2.89 6.45 6.73
CA GLY A 4 1.64 7.11 7.04
C GLY A 4 0.86 7.40 5.75
N MET A 5 0.12 8.51 5.71
CA MET A 5 -0.76 8.76 4.56
C MET A 5 -0.18 9.68 3.47
N THR A 6 0.92 10.40 3.74
CA THR A 6 1.57 11.34 2.79
C THR A 6 3.08 11.22 2.81
N GLY A 7 3.60 10.16 3.43
CA GLY A 7 5.02 9.88 3.44
C GLY A 7 5.50 9.40 2.08
N TRP A 8 6.64 9.91 1.64
CA TRP A 8 7.29 9.51 0.41
C TRP A 8 8.81 9.53 0.56
N VAL A 9 9.49 8.72 -0.24
CA VAL A 9 10.95 8.81 -0.42
C VAL A 9 11.21 9.54 -1.73
N HIS A 10 12.05 10.56 -1.65
CA HIS A 10 12.48 11.37 -2.77
C HIS A 10 13.99 11.20 -2.96
N ILE A 11 14.43 11.06 -4.21
CA ILE A 11 15.86 10.95 -4.58
C ILE A 11 16.12 12.10 -5.55
N GLN A 12 17.12 12.94 -5.25
CA GLN A 12 17.41 14.13 -6.04
C GLN A 12 17.77 13.76 -7.48
N GLY A 13 17.16 14.44 -8.46
CA GLY A 13 17.39 14.18 -9.88
C GLY A 13 16.71 12.92 -10.44
N GLU A 14 16.03 12.13 -9.60
CA GLU A 14 15.34 10.91 -10.03
C GLU A 14 13.82 11.09 -10.08
N ARG A 15 13.19 10.52 -11.12
CA ARG A 15 11.74 10.46 -11.20
C ARG A 15 11.23 9.34 -10.31
N THR A 16 10.54 9.73 -9.23
CA THR A 16 9.87 8.82 -8.31
C THR A 16 8.34 9.00 -8.40
N ALA A 17 7.57 8.04 -7.87
CA ALA A 17 6.10 8.16 -7.77
C ALA A 17 5.65 9.45 -7.04
N TYR A 18 6.47 10.00 -6.14
CA TYR A 18 6.23 11.31 -5.54
C TYR A 18 6.30 12.46 -6.55
N THR A 19 7.32 12.46 -7.41
CA THR A 19 7.48 13.47 -8.46
C THR A 19 6.38 13.38 -9.51
N SER A 20 5.88 12.18 -9.85
CA SER A 20 4.74 12.03 -10.77
C SER A 20 3.42 12.51 -10.16
N TYR A 21 3.21 12.32 -8.84
CA TYR A 21 1.95 12.64 -8.16
C TYR A 21 1.82 14.10 -7.72
N TYR A 22 2.86 14.69 -7.10
CA TYR A 22 2.81 16.06 -6.55
C TYR A 22 3.38 17.13 -7.48
N ASN A 23 4.38 16.77 -8.28
CA ASN A 23 5.09 17.69 -9.17
C ASN A 23 4.91 17.23 -10.62
N ARG A 24 3.66 17.10 -11.09
CA ARG A 24 3.38 17.09 -12.54
C ARG A 24 4.25 18.18 -13.16
N ALA A 25 5.26 17.75 -13.92
CA ALA A 25 6.49 18.49 -14.16
C ALA A 25 6.26 20.00 -14.26
N LYS A 26 6.58 20.72 -13.19
CA LYS A 26 6.88 22.15 -13.33
C LYS A 26 8.38 22.21 -13.56
N ASP A 27 8.79 22.84 -14.66
CA ASP A 27 10.19 23.10 -15.07
C ASP A 27 10.92 24.06 -14.10
N SER A 28 10.64 23.97 -12.80
CA SER A 28 11.29 24.76 -11.77
C SER A 28 12.49 24.00 -11.23
N PRO A 29 13.60 24.70 -10.86
CA PRO A 29 14.74 24.06 -10.22
C PRO A 29 14.29 23.26 -8.99
N GLU A 30 14.79 22.03 -8.87
CA GLU A 30 14.47 21.18 -7.75
C GLU A 30 15.07 21.77 -6.46
N GLU A 31 14.22 22.35 -5.60
CA GLU A 31 14.63 22.84 -4.28
C GLU A 31 15.02 21.66 -3.37
N TRP A 32 16.25 21.69 -2.83
CA TRP A 32 16.76 20.62 -1.97
C TRP A 32 17.32 21.15 -0.63
N PRO A 33 17.00 20.52 0.51
CA PRO A 33 16.05 19.41 0.68
C PRO A 33 14.59 19.81 0.36
N PRO A 34 13.75 18.86 -0.09
CA PRO A 34 12.38 19.17 -0.50
C PRO A 34 11.52 19.67 0.66
N ARG A 35 10.50 20.48 0.35
CA ARG A 35 9.54 20.95 1.36
C ARG A 35 8.92 19.77 2.11
N PHE A 36 8.75 19.96 3.43
CA PHE A 36 8.23 18.95 4.36
C PHE A 36 9.11 17.73 4.61
N TRP A 37 10.39 17.76 4.23
CA TRP A 37 11.35 16.73 4.65
C TRP A 37 11.35 16.53 6.17
N LYS A 38 11.57 15.29 6.59
CA LYS A 38 11.70 14.87 8.00
C LYS A 38 13.04 14.23 8.29
N PHE A 39 13.62 13.60 7.27
CA PHE A 39 14.90 12.92 7.32
C PHE A 39 15.54 12.98 5.94
N HIS A 40 16.83 13.26 5.85
CA HIS A 40 17.56 13.19 4.59
C HIS A 40 18.90 12.49 4.78
N LEU A 41 19.40 11.91 3.70
CA LEU A 41 20.68 11.22 3.59
C LEU A 41 21.46 11.81 2.41
N SER A 42 22.78 11.79 2.53
CA SER A 42 23.71 12.12 1.45
C SER A 42 24.75 11.02 1.39
N THR A 43 25.05 10.53 0.19
CA THR A 43 26.22 9.66 0.00
C THR A 43 27.50 10.50 -0.01
N THR A 44 28.63 9.82 0.17
CA THR A 44 29.97 10.41 0.11
C THR A 44 30.65 10.26 -1.26
N CYS A 45 29.96 9.64 -2.23
CA CYS A 45 30.48 9.52 -3.58
C CYS A 45 30.49 10.88 -4.30
N SER A 46 31.16 10.93 -5.46
CA SER A 46 31.23 12.12 -6.30
C SER A 46 30.64 11.81 -7.68
N PRO A 47 29.52 12.43 -8.10
CA PRO A 47 28.72 13.40 -7.34
C PRO A 47 27.96 12.73 -6.17
N PRO A 48 27.60 13.49 -5.12
CA PRO A 48 26.78 12.96 -4.02
C PRO A 48 25.37 12.67 -4.51
N ILE A 49 24.77 11.61 -3.97
CA ILE A 49 23.37 11.25 -4.16
C ILE A 49 22.63 11.63 -2.89
N HIS A 50 21.54 12.37 -3.05
CA HIS A 50 20.73 12.83 -1.94
C HIS A 50 19.37 12.15 -1.94
N ALA A 51 18.92 11.70 -0.77
CA ALA A 51 17.60 11.10 -0.59
C ALA A 51 16.91 11.72 0.64
N ALA A 52 15.59 11.94 0.57
CA ALA A 52 14.82 12.52 1.66
C ALA A 52 13.49 11.79 1.86
N PHE A 53 13.12 11.54 3.12
CA PHE A 53 11.76 11.17 3.49
C PHE A 53 10.95 12.44 3.75
N VAL A 54 9.89 12.65 2.99
CA VAL A 54 8.98 13.81 3.09
C VAL A 54 7.64 13.35 3.62
N ASP A 55 7.01 14.19 4.46
CA ASP A 55 5.66 13.92 4.94
C ASP A 55 4.96 15.22 5.37
N SER A 56 4.02 15.71 4.56
CA SER A 56 3.32 16.96 4.82
C SER A 56 2.35 16.87 6.00
N ARG A 57 1.69 15.73 6.20
CA ARG A 57 0.69 15.54 7.28
C ARG A 57 1.28 15.04 8.60
N ARG A 58 2.58 14.70 8.62
CA ARG A 58 3.32 14.31 9.85
C ARG A 58 2.77 13.05 10.53
N PHE A 59 2.12 12.16 9.77
CA PHE A 59 1.66 10.85 10.23
C PHE A 59 2.68 9.73 10.03
N GLY A 60 3.70 9.97 9.19
CA GLY A 60 4.86 9.10 9.06
C GLY A 60 5.71 9.05 10.33
N ARG A 61 6.54 8.00 10.42
CA ARG A 61 7.49 7.80 11.52
C ARG A 61 8.82 7.30 10.97
N VAL A 62 9.90 8.00 11.31
CA VAL A 62 11.27 7.53 11.12
C VAL A 62 11.79 7.11 12.49
N ARG A 63 12.31 5.89 12.60
CA ARG A 63 12.85 5.33 13.84
C ARG A 63 14.24 4.80 13.57
N LEU A 64 15.16 5.06 14.49
CA LEU A 64 16.43 4.36 14.57
C LEU A 64 16.22 3.17 15.51
N VAL A 65 16.44 1.96 15.01
CA VAL A 65 16.22 0.71 15.76
C VAL A 65 17.56 0.02 15.96
N HIS A 66 17.82 -0.41 17.18
CA HIS A 66 19.06 -1.09 17.52
C HIS A 66 18.92 -2.61 17.25
N CYS A 67 19.12 -3.00 15.99
CA CYS A 67 19.11 -4.39 15.56
C CYS A 67 19.95 -4.60 14.29
N PRO A 68 20.38 -5.85 13.99
CA PRO A 68 20.90 -6.19 12.67
C PRO A 68 19.88 -5.84 11.58
N GLY A 69 20.35 -5.26 10.47
CA GLY A 69 19.47 -4.74 9.41
C GLY A 69 18.65 -5.84 8.72
N ASP A 70 19.26 -6.99 8.48
CA ASP A 70 18.62 -8.20 7.93
C ASP A 70 17.54 -8.78 8.86
N LYS A 71 17.62 -8.50 10.17
CA LYS A 71 16.66 -8.99 11.17
C LYS A 71 15.60 -7.97 11.55
N ILE A 72 15.56 -6.79 10.93
CA ILE A 72 14.67 -5.69 11.35
C ILE A 72 13.19 -6.08 11.45
N ARG A 73 12.71 -7.01 10.61
CA ARG A 73 11.33 -7.52 10.64
C ARG A 73 10.99 -8.34 11.89
N LEU A 74 11.99 -8.79 12.65
CA LEU A 74 11.84 -9.50 13.92
C LEU A 74 11.80 -8.57 15.14
N HIS A 75 11.87 -7.25 14.92
CA HIS A 75 11.85 -6.24 15.98
C HIS A 75 10.64 -5.31 15.85
N SER A 76 10.15 -4.79 16.99
CA SER A 76 9.03 -3.84 16.99
C SER A 76 9.36 -2.54 16.25
N PRO A 77 8.37 -1.97 15.52
CA PRO A 77 6.98 -2.44 15.42
C PRO A 77 6.75 -3.48 14.31
N LEU A 78 7.76 -3.86 13.52
CA LEU A 78 7.54 -4.70 12.34
C LEU A 78 7.17 -6.16 12.68
N VAL A 79 7.62 -6.65 13.83
CA VAL A 79 7.28 -8.00 14.31
C VAL A 79 5.78 -8.19 14.61
N GLU A 80 5.04 -7.09 14.81
CA GLU A 80 3.60 -7.10 15.10
C GLU A 80 2.76 -7.29 13.83
N ASN A 81 3.37 -7.17 12.66
CA ASN A 81 2.67 -7.29 11.38
C ASN A 81 2.39 -8.76 11.02
N GLY A 82 1.22 -8.98 10.41
CA GLY A 82 0.90 -10.22 9.70
C GLY A 82 1.82 -10.42 8.48
N PRO A 83 1.77 -11.61 7.86
CA PRO A 83 2.57 -11.89 6.68
C PRO A 83 2.24 -10.92 5.54
N ASP A 84 3.26 -10.57 4.77
CA ASP A 84 3.12 -9.85 3.52
C ASP A 84 2.65 -10.82 2.40
N PRO A 85 1.62 -10.47 1.61
CA PRO A 85 1.06 -11.38 0.61
C PRO A 85 2.02 -11.83 -0.50
N LEU A 86 3.11 -11.10 -0.76
CA LEU A 86 4.07 -11.40 -1.82
C LEU A 86 5.41 -11.88 -1.26
N VAL A 87 5.91 -11.21 -0.22
CA VAL A 87 7.23 -11.52 0.36
C VAL A 87 7.18 -12.75 1.25
N ASP A 88 6.08 -12.97 1.96
CA ASP A 88 5.91 -14.10 2.88
C ASP A 88 4.91 -15.13 2.31
N GLY A 89 4.99 -15.45 1.02
CA GLY A 89 4.03 -16.34 0.34
C GLY A 89 3.96 -17.77 0.92
N ASP A 90 5.00 -18.22 1.61
CA ASP A 90 5.03 -19.48 2.37
C ASP A 90 4.19 -19.41 3.66
N ARG A 91 3.99 -18.22 4.22
CA ARG A 91 3.19 -17.96 5.43
C ARG A 91 1.79 -17.47 5.10
N PHE A 92 1.63 -16.68 4.04
CA PHE A 92 0.34 -16.19 3.57
C PHE A 92 -0.33 -17.23 2.66
N THR A 93 -0.76 -18.35 3.24
CA THR A 93 -1.47 -19.42 2.53
C THR A 93 -2.99 -19.22 2.55
N GLU A 94 -3.70 -20.01 1.74
CA GLU A 94 -5.17 -20.05 1.78
C GLU A 94 -5.68 -20.45 3.18
N GLU A 95 -5.03 -21.44 3.80
CA GLU A 95 -5.35 -21.93 5.14
C GLU A 95 -5.12 -20.85 6.20
N TYR A 96 -4.04 -20.08 6.08
CA TYR A 96 -3.78 -18.95 6.96
C TYR A 96 -4.91 -17.92 6.89
N LEU A 97 -5.29 -17.49 5.68
CA LEU A 97 -6.36 -16.52 5.48
C LEU A 97 -7.69 -17.07 5.99
N GLY A 98 -8.02 -18.32 5.65
CA GLY A 98 -9.24 -18.99 6.09
C GLY A 98 -9.35 -19.11 7.60
N ALA A 99 -8.24 -19.44 8.29
CA ALA A 99 -8.21 -19.51 9.74
C ALA A 99 -8.55 -18.17 10.40
N TRP A 100 -7.98 -17.06 9.90
CA TRP A 100 -8.30 -15.72 10.42
C TRP A 100 -9.72 -15.28 10.10
N MET A 101 -10.18 -15.52 8.88
CA MET A 101 -11.54 -15.20 8.44
C MET A 101 -12.59 -15.87 9.32
N ARG A 102 -12.42 -17.16 9.65
CA ARG A 102 -13.33 -17.91 10.54
C ARG A 102 -13.22 -17.50 12.01
N LYS A 103 -12.02 -17.15 12.47
CA LYS A 103 -11.77 -16.77 13.87
C LYS A 103 -12.41 -15.42 14.24
N LYS A 104 -12.49 -14.48 13.29
CA LYS A 104 -12.99 -13.12 13.52
C LYS A 104 -14.43 -12.99 13.02
N ARG A 105 -15.23 -12.17 13.69
CA ARG A 105 -16.59 -11.80 13.24
C ARG A 105 -16.65 -10.30 12.97
N VAL A 106 -16.01 -9.89 11.87
CA VAL A 106 -15.93 -8.48 11.41
C VAL A 106 -16.21 -8.41 9.91
N PRO A 107 -16.59 -7.24 9.36
CA PRO A 107 -16.62 -7.03 7.91
C PRO A 107 -15.31 -7.46 7.25
N VAL A 108 -15.38 -8.17 6.12
CA VAL A 108 -14.18 -8.69 5.43
C VAL A 108 -13.21 -7.59 5.05
N LYS A 109 -13.69 -6.41 4.62
CA LYS A 109 -12.80 -5.28 4.33
C LYS A 109 -12.02 -4.82 5.55
N ALA A 110 -12.65 -4.82 6.73
CA ALA A 110 -11.98 -4.44 7.97
C ALA A 110 -10.88 -5.46 8.34
N LEU A 111 -11.13 -6.76 8.12
CA LEU A 111 -10.13 -7.81 8.32
C LEU A 111 -8.92 -7.61 7.39
N LEU A 112 -9.15 -7.32 6.10
CA LEU A 112 -8.08 -7.12 5.13
C LEU A 112 -7.21 -5.89 5.42
N LEU A 113 -7.73 -4.89 6.14
CA LEU A 113 -7.00 -3.68 6.51
C LEU A 113 -6.22 -3.83 7.83
N ASP A 114 -6.46 -4.91 8.59
CA ASP A 114 -5.77 -5.18 9.84
C ASP A 114 -4.33 -5.63 9.57
N GLN A 115 -3.37 -4.74 9.83
CA GLN A 115 -1.94 -4.99 9.56
C GLN A 115 -1.37 -6.13 10.40
N ALA A 116 -2.00 -6.52 11.51
CA ALA A 116 -1.60 -7.67 12.30
C ALA A 116 -2.09 -9.01 11.70
N VAL A 117 -3.08 -8.97 10.80
CA VAL A 117 -3.58 -10.12 10.05
C VAL A 117 -2.91 -10.21 8.68
N ILE A 118 -2.90 -9.12 7.91
CA ILE A 118 -2.27 -9.06 6.59
C ILE A 118 -1.59 -7.70 6.47
N SER A 119 -0.28 -7.68 6.28
CA SER A 119 0.43 -6.42 6.13
C SER A 119 0.46 -5.94 4.69
N GLY A 120 0.55 -4.61 4.50
CA GLY A 120 0.69 -3.99 3.18
C GLY A 120 -0.63 -3.75 2.43
N ILE A 121 -1.73 -4.41 2.79
CA ILE A 121 -3.04 -4.13 2.19
C ILE A 121 -3.60 -2.81 2.74
N GLY A 122 -3.75 -1.84 1.84
CA GLY A 122 -4.41 -0.56 2.10
C GLY A 122 -5.82 -0.48 1.49
N ASN A 123 -6.48 0.66 1.66
CA ASN A 123 -7.87 0.86 1.26
C ASN A 123 -8.17 0.49 -0.20
N TRP A 124 -7.34 0.92 -1.15
CA TRP A 124 -7.62 0.68 -2.57
C TRP A 124 -7.37 -0.79 -2.96
N VAL A 125 -6.34 -1.43 -2.40
CA VAL A 125 -6.03 -2.85 -2.66
C VAL A 125 -7.14 -3.73 -2.11
N ALA A 126 -7.65 -3.43 -0.92
CA ALA A 126 -8.79 -4.14 -0.35
C ALA A 126 -10.04 -4.02 -1.22
N ASP A 127 -10.36 -2.80 -1.69
CA ASP A 127 -11.50 -2.57 -2.58
C ASP A 127 -11.35 -3.32 -3.91
N GLU A 128 -10.18 -3.22 -4.54
CA GLU A 128 -9.89 -3.89 -5.81
C GLU A 128 -9.98 -5.41 -5.67
N THR A 129 -9.38 -5.94 -4.61
CA THR A 129 -9.41 -7.37 -4.33
C THR A 129 -10.84 -7.87 -4.12
N LEU A 130 -11.63 -7.19 -3.29
CA LEU A 130 -13.00 -7.60 -3.00
C LEU A 130 -13.91 -7.50 -4.23
N TYR A 131 -13.70 -6.47 -5.05
CA TYR A 131 -14.38 -6.31 -6.33
C TYR A 131 -14.10 -7.47 -7.27
N GLN A 132 -12.81 -7.77 -7.51
CA GLN A 132 -12.37 -8.86 -8.38
C GLN A 132 -12.82 -10.24 -7.85
N ALA A 133 -12.81 -10.44 -6.53
CA ALA A 133 -13.30 -11.66 -5.88
C ALA A 133 -14.83 -11.75 -5.81
N ARG A 134 -15.55 -10.68 -6.19
CA ARG A 134 -17.01 -10.52 -6.12
C ARG A 134 -17.57 -10.74 -4.70
N LEU A 135 -16.91 -10.16 -3.70
CA LEU A 135 -17.29 -10.27 -2.29
C LEU A 135 -17.71 -8.91 -1.75
N HIS A 136 -18.84 -8.85 -1.03
CA HIS A 136 -19.32 -7.60 -0.46
C HIS A 136 -18.41 -7.16 0.71
N PRO A 137 -17.92 -5.90 0.75
CA PRO A 137 -16.96 -5.46 1.77
C PRO A 137 -17.50 -5.53 3.20
N GLU A 138 -18.81 -5.43 3.38
CA GLU A 138 -19.49 -5.49 4.69
C GLU A 138 -19.88 -6.91 5.11
N GLN A 139 -19.73 -7.91 4.24
CA GLN A 139 -20.04 -9.28 4.61
C GLN A 139 -19.07 -9.77 5.69
N TYR A 140 -19.61 -10.43 6.72
CA TYR A 140 -18.82 -10.91 7.85
C TYR A 140 -17.83 -12.00 7.43
N SER A 141 -16.57 -11.83 7.86
CA SER A 141 -15.43 -12.68 7.48
C SER A 141 -15.63 -14.17 7.76
N ASN A 142 -16.41 -14.54 8.78
CA ASN A 142 -16.65 -15.93 9.17
C ASN A 142 -17.81 -16.60 8.43
N THR A 143 -18.39 -15.95 7.41
CA THR A 143 -19.55 -16.47 6.66
C THR A 143 -19.20 -16.96 5.26
N PHE A 144 -17.94 -16.83 4.84
CA PHE A 144 -17.48 -17.22 3.51
C PHE A 144 -17.22 -18.74 3.45
N SER A 145 -17.54 -19.34 2.30
CA SER A 145 -17.16 -20.72 1.98
C SER A 145 -15.67 -20.83 1.67
N ASP A 146 -15.16 -22.06 1.67
CA ASP A 146 -13.77 -22.38 1.40
C ASP A 146 -13.38 -21.94 -0.02
N GLU A 147 -14.28 -22.12 -1.00
CA GLU A 147 -14.08 -21.66 -2.37
C GLU A 147 -14.02 -20.13 -2.48
N GLN A 148 -14.79 -19.41 -1.66
CA GLN A 148 -14.74 -17.95 -1.61
C GLN A 148 -13.43 -17.47 -0.96
N ILE A 149 -12.94 -18.16 0.08
CA ILE A 149 -11.66 -17.88 0.73
C ILE A 149 -10.51 -18.13 -0.25
N SER A 150 -10.52 -19.26 -0.95
CA SER A 150 -9.53 -19.60 -2.00
C SER A 150 -9.49 -18.56 -3.11
N ARG A 151 -10.66 -18.12 -3.58
CA ARG A 151 -10.74 -17.06 -4.59
C ARG A 151 -10.22 -15.74 -4.06
N LEU A 152 -10.55 -15.37 -2.83
CA LEU A 152 -10.06 -14.15 -2.20
C LEU A 152 -8.54 -14.15 -2.08
N HIS A 153 -7.95 -15.24 -1.56
CA HIS A 153 -6.50 -15.40 -1.44
C HIS A 153 -5.79 -15.19 -2.79
N ARG A 154 -6.19 -15.92 -3.83
CA ARG A 154 -5.61 -15.78 -5.18
C ARG A 154 -5.75 -14.36 -5.72
N THR A 155 -6.87 -13.71 -5.46
CA THR A 155 -7.13 -12.34 -5.92
C THR A 155 -6.23 -11.34 -5.20
N ILE A 156 -6.02 -11.48 -3.88
CA ILE A 156 -5.09 -10.63 -3.11
C ILE A 156 -3.69 -10.69 -3.73
N VAL A 157 -3.18 -11.91 -3.92
CA VAL A 157 -1.84 -12.13 -4.48
C VAL A 157 -1.74 -11.54 -5.89
N SER A 158 -2.74 -11.79 -6.75
CA SER A 158 -2.75 -11.30 -8.13
C SER A 158 -2.80 -9.76 -8.22
N VAL A 159 -3.64 -9.10 -7.43
CA VAL A 159 -3.74 -7.63 -7.40
C VAL A 159 -2.44 -7.02 -6.88
N CYS A 160 -1.90 -7.53 -5.78
CA CYS A 160 -0.63 -7.06 -5.22
C CYS A 160 0.52 -7.25 -6.22
N GLN A 161 0.63 -8.44 -6.84
CA GLN A 161 1.69 -8.73 -7.81
C GLN A 161 1.59 -7.81 -9.02
N THR A 162 0.39 -7.62 -9.57
CA THR A 162 0.18 -6.71 -10.71
C THR A 162 0.60 -5.28 -10.35
N ALA A 163 0.27 -4.81 -9.16
CA ALA A 163 0.66 -3.47 -8.71
C ALA A 163 2.19 -3.32 -8.61
N VAL A 164 2.89 -4.35 -8.13
CA VAL A 164 4.36 -4.39 -8.06
C VAL A 164 4.99 -4.46 -9.44
N ASP A 165 4.47 -5.30 -10.34
CA ASP A 165 4.97 -5.44 -11.72
C ASP A 165 4.84 -4.14 -12.51
N LYS A 166 3.85 -3.31 -12.17
CA LYS A 166 3.65 -1.98 -12.74
C LYS A 166 4.32 -0.86 -11.94
N LEU A 167 5.18 -1.18 -10.98
CA LEU A 167 5.90 -0.23 -10.13
C LEU A 167 4.98 0.78 -9.42
N ALA A 168 3.75 0.36 -9.13
CA ALA A 168 2.67 1.20 -8.62
C ALA A 168 2.31 2.43 -9.48
N GLU A 169 2.67 2.44 -10.77
CA GLU A 169 2.22 3.44 -11.73
C GLU A 169 0.75 3.16 -12.10
N SER A 170 -0.18 3.87 -11.47
CA SER A 170 -1.61 3.58 -11.57
C SER A 170 -2.19 3.73 -12.96
N ASP A 171 -1.54 4.50 -13.83
CA ASP A 171 -1.94 4.65 -15.24
C ASP A 171 -1.73 3.33 -16.01
N GLU A 172 -0.78 2.50 -15.59
CA GLU A 172 -0.45 1.19 -16.17
C GLU A 172 -1.29 0.03 -15.60
N PHE A 173 -2.14 0.29 -14.61
CA PHE A 173 -3.07 -0.72 -14.10
C PHE A 173 -4.12 -1.09 -15.16
N PRO A 174 -4.60 -2.34 -15.20
CA PRO A 174 -5.60 -2.77 -16.18
C PRO A 174 -6.85 -1.89 -16.19
N ASP A 175 -7.38 -1.59 -17.38
CA ASP A 175 -8.51 -0.67 -17.54
C ASP A 175 -9.79 -1.12 -16.84
N HIS A 176 -9.97 -2.43 -16.69
CA HIS A 176 -11.14 -3.03 -16.04
C HIS A 176 -11.07 -3.00 -14.50
N TRP A 177 -9.98 -2.50 -13.91
CA TRP A 177 -9.84 -2.40 -12.46
C TRP A 177 -10.78 -1.36 -11.88
N LEU A 178 -11.38 -1.67 -10.73
CA LEU A 178 -12.22 -0.72 -9.99
C LEU A 178 -11.44 0.55 -9.66
N PHE A 179 -10.13 0.45 -9.44
CA PHE A 179 -9.24 1.57 -9.15
C PHE A 179 -9.42 2.76 -10.12
N LYS A 180 -9.58 2.48 -11.42
CA LYS A 180 -9.76 3.52 -12.47
C LYS A 180 -11.05 4.33 -12.29
N HIS A 181 -12.05 3.74 -11.64
CA HIS A 181 -13.38 4.33 -11.45
C HIS A 181 -13.66 4.71 -9.99
N ARG A 182 -12.87 4.22 -9.03
CA ARG A 182 -13.06 4.38 -7.59
C ARG A 182 -13.18 5.84 -7.12
N HIS A 183 -12.47 6.74 -7.81
CA HIS A 183 -12.39 8.16 -7.43
C HIS A 183 -13.16 9.07 -8.39
N SER A 184 -14.00 8.52 -9.29
CA SER A 184 -14.87 9.36 -10.11
C SER A 184 -15.84 10.08 -9.18
N THR A 185 -15.75 11.41 -9.13
CA THR A 185 -16.79 12.24 -8.53
C THR A 185 -18.05 12.05 -9.37
N HIS A 186 -19.15 11.62 -8.74
CA HIS A 186 -20.46 11.84 -9.31
C HIS A 186 -20.62 13.35 -9.45
N LYS A 187 -20.37 13.89 -10.65
CA LYS A 187 -21.02 15.15 -11.02
C LYS A 187 -22.50 14.83 -11.02
N ALA A 188 -23.19 15.27 -9.97
CA ALA A 188 -24.64 15.30 -9.97
C ALA A 188 -25.05 16.15 -11.19
N GLU A 189 -25.54 15.53 -12.24
CA GLU A 189 -26.35 16.21 -13.24
C GLU A 189 -27.62 16.66 -12.51
N ALA A 190 -27.56 17.88 -11.97
CA ALA A 190 -28.72 18.56 -11.45
C ALA A 190 -29.67 18.81 -12.62
N ASN A 191 -30.78 18.08 -12.61
CA ASN A 191 -32.01 18.26 -13.39
C ASN A 191 -32.13 19.64 -14.04
N GLN A 192 -32.03 19.69 -15.37
CA GLN A 192 -32.74 20.69 -16.15
C GLN A 192 -34.16 20.17 -16.35
N VAL A 193 -35.10 20.74 -15.59
CA VAL A 193 -36.54 20.77 -15.91
C VAL A 193 -36.85 22.18 -16.37
#